data_AF-A0A4P6FWJ7-F1
#
_entry.id   AF-A0A4P6FWJ7-F1
#
_cell.length_a   1.000
_cell.length_b   1.000
_cell.length_c   1.000
_cell.angle_alpha   90.00
_cell.angle_beta   90.00
_cell.angle_gamma   90.00
#
_symmetry.space_group_name_H-M   'P 1'
#
loop_
_entity.id
_entity.type
_entity.pdbx_description
1 polymer ?
#
loop_
_entity_poly.entity_id
_entity_poly.type
_entity_poly.pdbx_seq_one_letter_code
_entity_poly.pdbx_strand_id
1 'polypeptide(L)'
;MTGQCMAPDDLDMKKLWESTCEHPVCKRETTKGGPNPKTRVEVPLLTCNCLWRRFQKEAEEWVAPGGVLIADPQARNRKINAAYAQLWLADNRFQWAGLAAFASKQVGCGLIHATKLQNGIAAEKEAHRKLREAPSETLFEGLGFKFSRTDPKIQEEVDKARSENPVPTTDITFGDNPRSLVQQELDYVYEMLALGNTSLFLDVYPLHRFFMVRGYKDMEKCLRSRGEIAKDVMWPIGDRVAFGVAHKEIFETFEAIDAGNIADSVNYMAAHEQINILQPAMYEDVHFASLIRGTHASDIVSVVTGLLSGVPEGIQLTLASQCKASDNRRVSFSNNPLANLADKSQRMEFVLRAAAQFNSLLKNPTTKSQLQSSITDIANGNGVR
;
A
#
# COMPACT_ATOMS: atom_id res chain seq x y z
N MET A 1 -31.54 -10.89 11.12
CA MET A 1 -30.28 -10.92 11.88
C MET A 1 -29.25 -10.13 11.09
N THR A 2 -28.43 -9.36 11.80
CA THR A 2 -27.70 -8.17 11.36
C THR A 2 -26.74 -8.43 10.20
N GLY A 3 -27.05 -7.89 9.02
CA GLY A 3 -26.09 -7.76 7.94
C GLY A 3 -24.98 -6.79 8.38
N GLN A 4 -23.76 -7.29 8.45
CA GLN A 4 -22.58 -6.44 8.60
C GLN A 4 -22.39 -5.65 7.31
N CYS A 5 -23.02 -4.48 7.24
CA CYS A 5 -22.48 -3.40 6.43
C CYS A 5 -21.10 -3.07 7.03
N MET A 6 -20.05 -3.11 6.20
CA MET A 6 -18.74 -2.54 6.57
C MET A 6 -18.99 -1.08 6.95
N ALA A 7 -18.99 -0.81 8.25
CA ALA A 7 -19.01 0.55 8.75
C ALA A 7 -17.67 1.19 8.37
N PRO A 8 -17.63 2.42 7.85
CA PRO A 8 -16.38 3.17 7.72
C PRO A 8 -15.66 3.16 9.07
N ASP A 9 -14.34 3.01 9.06
CA ASP A 9 -13.54 3.09 10.27
C ASP A 9 -13.73 4.48 10.90
N ASP A 10 -13.66 4.62 12.22
CA ASP A 10 -13.77 5.93 12.89
C ASP A 10 -12.74 6.95 12.34
N LEU A 11 -11.61 6.47 11.82
CA LEU A 11 -10.61 7.26 11.11
C LEU A 11 -11.08 7.81 9.77
N ASP A 12 -12.02 7.13 9.08
CA ASP A 12 -12.58 7.57 7.79
C ASP A 12 -13.52 8.78 7.97
N MET A 13 -14.08 8.98 9.16
CA MET A 13 -15.07 10.02 9.45
C MET A 13 -14.48 11.26 10.13
N LYS A 14 -13.24 11.19 10.63
CA LYS A 14 -12.62 12.26 11.41
C LYS A 14 -11.97 13.32 10.52
N LYS A 15 -12.56 14.51 10.46
CA LYS A 15 -11.98 15.65 9.75
C LYS A 15 -10.78 16.23 10.51
N LEU A 16 -9.59 16.08 9.93
CA LEU A 16 -8.37 16.67 10.47
C LEU A 16 -8.31 18.18 10.22
N TRP A 17 -7.56 18.90 11.07
CA TRP A 17 -7.17 20.31 10.87
C TRP A 17 -8.27 21.39 11.04
N GLU A 18 -9.41 21.06 11.64
CA GLU A 18 -10.48 22.05 11.87
C GLU A 18 -10.03 23.27 12.70
N SER A 19 -8.99 23.13 13.53
CA SER A 19 -8.51 24.17 14.44
C SER A 19 -7.10 24.70 14.14
N THR A 20 -6.52 24.41 12.97
CA THR A 20 -5.14 24.80 12.64
C THR A 20 -5.07 25.70 11.41
N CYS A 21 -4.33 26.81 11.51
CA CYS A 21 -4.05 27.71 10.40
C CYS A 21 -2.56 27.65 10.00
N GLU A 22 -2.27 27.67 8.70
CA GLU A 22 -0.90 27.75 8.20
C GLU A 22 -0.35 29.17 8.35
N HIS A 23 0.82 29.29 9.00
CA HIS A 23 1.52 30.56 9.09
C HIS A 23 2.36 30.76 7.82
N PRO A 24 2.25 31.90 7.10
CA PRO A 24 3.02 32.14 5.88
C PRO A 24 4.53 32.09 6.15
N VAL A 25 5.27 31.48 5.21
CA VAL A 25 6.72 31.20 5.33
C VAL A 25 7.55 32.46 5.49
N CYS A 26 7.12 33.60 4.94
CA CYS A 26 7.72 34.92 5.12
C CYS A 26 6.68 36.02 4.87
N LYS A 27 6.61 37.05 5.73
CA LYS A 27 5.91 38.31 5.41
C LYS A 27 6.94 39.36 5.00
N ARG A 28 6.87 39.81 3.75
CA ARG A 28 7.78 40.83 3.20
C ARG A 28 7.07 42.17 3.14
N GLU A 29 7.51 43.11 3.96
CA GLU A 29 7.01 44.48 3.98
C GLU A 29 8.10 45.41 3.46
N THR A 30 7.83 46.09 2.34
CA THR A 30 8.74 47.09 1.78
C THR A 30 8.18 48.47 2.08
N THR A 31 8.86 49.22 2.96
CA THR A 31 8.52 50.63 3.18
C THR A 31 9.02 51.47 2.01
N LYS A 32 8.09 52.07 1.26
CA LYS A 32 8.38 52.96 0.12
C LYS A 32 8.55 54.44 0.50
N GLY A 33 8.42 54.79 1.79
CA GLY A 33 8.54 56.16 2.27
C GLY A 33 9.96 56.51 2.73
N GLY A 34 10.55 57.53 2.12
CA GLY A 34 11.86 58.11 2.50
C GLY A 34 12.98 57.86 1.47
N PRO A 35 14.13 58.56 1.59
CA PRO A 35 15.22 58.50 0.62
C PRO A 35 15.93 57.13 0.52
N ASN A 36 15.59 56.17 1.39
CA ASN A 36 16.11 54.80 1.39
C ASN A 36 14.99 53.79 1.70
N PRO A 37 14.39 53.12 0.71
CA PRO A 37 13.38 52.09 0.94
C PRO A 37 13.97 50.91 1.72
N LYS A 38 13.29 50.45 2.77
CA LYS A 38 13.70 49.30 3.59
C LYS A 38 12.76 48.12 3.35
N THR A 39 13.34 46.94 3.12
CA THR A 39 12.60 45.68 3.09
C THR A 39 12.75 45.00 4.45
N ARG A 40 11.63 44.80 5.16
CA ARG A 40 11.55 43.95 6.35
C ARG A 40 10.99 42.59 5.95
N VAL A 41 11.68 41.52 6.33
CA VAL A 41 11.19 40.14 6.15
C VAL A 41 10.96 39.58 7.54
N GLU A 42 9.70 39.34 7.90
CA GLU A 42 9.34 38.58 9.09
C GLU A 42 9.35 37.09 8.74
N VAL A 43 10.17 36.32 9.46
CA VAL A 43 10.26 34.86 9.31
C VAL A 43 9.78 34.22 10.60
N PRO A 44 8.66 33.48 10.60
CA PRO A 44 8.25 32.74 11.79
C PRO A 44 9.28 31.64 12.09
N LEU A 45 9.85 31.67 13.29
CA LEU A 45 10.63 30.55 13.82
C LEU A 45 9.67 29.42 14.16
N LEU A 46 9.47 28.49 13.23
CA LEU A 46 8.64 27.32 13.46
C LEU A 46 9.34 26.38 14.45
N THR A 47 8.64 25.99 15.51
CA THR A 47 9.10 24.94 16.42
C THR A 47 9.15 23.60 15.69
N CYS A 48 9.87 22.62 16.23
CA CYS A 48 9.91 21.27 15.66
C CYS A 48 8.50 20.67 15.49
N ASN A 49 7.61 20.88 16.45
CA ASN A 49 6.22 20.42 16.35
C ASN A 49 5.45 21.11 15.22
N CYS A 50 5.69 22.41 14.98
CA CYS A 50 5.09 23.11 13.83
C CYS A 50 5.62 22.55 12.50
N LEU A 51 6.91 22.24 12.41
CA LEU A 51 7.50 21.63 11.22
C LEU A 51 6.93 20.23 10.97
N TRP A 52 6.85 19.38 12.00
CA TRP A 52 6.29 18.04 11.85
C TRP A 52 4.81 18.08 11.46
N ARG A 53 4.00 18.95 12.07
CA ARG A 53 2.59 19.11 11.66
C ARG A 53 2.46 19.50 10.19
N ARG A 54 3.30 20.41 9.72
CA ARG A 54 3.32 20.81 8.30
C ARG A 54 3.63 19.63 7.39
N PHE A 55 4.73 18.92 7.62
CA PHE A 55 5.13 17.82 6.72
C PHE A 55 4.21 16.60 6.84
N GLN A 56 3.61 16.38 8.01
CA GLN A 56 2.57 15.37 8.17
C GLN A 56 1.32 15.75 7.38
N LYS A 57 0.88 17.01 7.46
CA LYS A 57 -0.23 17.53 6.67
C LYS A 57 0.03 17.39 5.17
N GLU A 58 1.25 17.69 4.70
CA GLU A 58 1.63 17.46 3.29
C GLU A 58 1.42 15.98 2.88
N ALA A 59 1.73 15.01 3.75
CA ALA A 59 1.44 13.59 3.47
C ALA A 59 -0.06 13.30 3.50
N GLU A 60 -0.76 13.76 4.54
CA GLU A 60 -2.19 13.52 4.68
C GLU A 60 -3.01 14.11 3.54
N GLU A 61 -2.62 15.25 2.96
CA GLU A 61 -3.31 15.83 1.79
C GLU A 61 -3.32 14.90 0.57
N TRP A 62 -2.38 13.95 0.45
CA TRP A 62 -2.38 12.95 -0.61
C TRP A 62 -3.43 11.86 -0.43
N VAL A 63 -3.62 11.41 0.81
CA VAL A 63 -4.44 10.22 1.13
C VAL A 63 -5.77 10.58 1.78
N ALA A 64 -5.87 11.77 2.37
CA ALA A 64 -7.00 12.28 3.11
C ALA A 64 -7.25 13.78 2.77
N PRO A 65 -7.49 14.14 1.49
CA PRO A 65 -7.68 15.53 1.09
C PRO A 65 -8.87 16.15 1.83
N GLY A 66 -8.69 17.34 2.40
CA GLY A 66 -9.71 17.98 3.24
C GLY A 66 -9.89 17.31 4.61
N GLY A 67 -8.96 16.44 5.02
CA GLY A 67 -8.93 15.77 6.30
C GLY A 67 -9.77 14.49 6.37
N VAL A 68 -10.25 13.96 5.25
CA VAL A 68 -11.09 12.74 5.19
C VAL A 68 -10.39 11.70 4.33
N LEU A 69 -10.15 10.50 4.87
CA LEU A 69 -9.44 9.42 4.17
C LEU A 69 -10.14 9.05 2.86
N ILE A 70 -9.37 8.86 1.78
CA ILE A 70 -9.90 8.31 0.53
C ILE A 70 -10.36 6.88 0.81
N ALA A 71 -11.68 6.68 0.83
CA ALA A 71 -12.30 5.41 1.17
C ALA A 71 -11.87 4.26 0.24
N ASP A 72 -11.80 4.49 -1.07
CA ASP A 72 -11.33 3.49 -2.03
C ASP A 72 -9.81 3.23 -1.88
N PRO A 73 -9.39 2.04 -1.40
CA PRO A 73 -7.98 1.72 -1.22
C PRO A 73 -7.17 1.74 -2.52
N GLN A 74 -7.80 1.47 -3.67
CA GLN A 74 -7.11 1.53 -4.96
C GLN A 74 -6.82 2.98 -5.38
N ALA A 75 -7.81 3.87 -5.24
CA ALA A 75 -7.63 5.30 -5.47
C ALA A 75 -6.58 5.89 -4.50
N ARG A 76 -6.66 5.54 -3.21
CA ARG A 76 -5.70 5.95 -2.19
C ARG A 76 -4.29 5.47 -2.54
N ASN A 77 -4.15 4.19 -2.89
CA ASN A 77 -2.87 3.63 -3.32
C ASN A 77 -2.31 4.39 -4.54
N ARG A 78 -3.11 4.65 -5.58
CA ARG A 78 -2.66 5.44 -6.74
C ARG A 78 -2.07 6.80 -6.36
N LYS A 79 -2.63 7.47 -5.34
CA LYS A 79 -2.08 8.74 -4.80
C LYS A 79 -0.76 8.54 -4.09
N ILE A 80 -0.63 7.50 -3.25
CA ILE A 80 0.62 7.14 -2.56
C ILE A 80 1.74 6.87 -3.56
N ASN A 81 1.47 6.04 -4.58
CA ASN A 81 2.44 5.70 -5.63
C ASN A 81 2.97 6.97 -6.31
N ALA A 82 2.04 7.86 -6.67
CA ALA A 82 2.35 9.11 -7.34
C ALA A 82 3.18 10.03 -6.44
N ALA A 83 2.84 10.14 -5.16
CA ALA A 83 3.56 10.96 -4.19
C ALA A 83 5.02 10.51 -4.02
N TYR A 84 5.27 9.21 -3.88
CA TYR A 84 6.62 8.65 -3.83
C TYR A 84 7.40 8.88 -5.11
N ALA A 85 6.76 8.67 -6.26
CA ALA A 85 7.36 8.89 -7.57
C ALA A 85 7.76 10.37 -7.76
N GLN A 86 6.87 11.30 -7.40
CA GLN A 86 7.14 12.73 -7.46
C GLN A 86 8.25 13.15 -6.50
N LEU A 87 8.30 12.55 -5.30
CA LEU A 87 9.36 12.79 -4.33
C LEU A 87 10.74 12.37 -4.87
N TRP A 88 10.85 11.20 -5.50
CA TRP A 88 12.10 10.77 -6.12
C TRP A 88 12.48 11.62 -7.35
N LEU A 89 11.50 12.02 -8.18
CA LEU A 89 11.75 12.89 -9.33
C LEU A 89 12.27 14.27 -8.90
N ALA A 90 11.82 14.76 -7.74
CA ALA A 90 12.29 16.02 -7.16
C ALA A 90 13.73 15.90 -6.62
N ASP A 91 14.10 14.76 -6.02
CA ASP A 91 15.45 14.50 -5.55
C ASP A 91 15.80 13.01 -5.69
N ASN A 92 16.64 12.69 -6.70
CA ASN A 92 17.02 11.31 -7.01
C ASN A 92 17.90 10.65 -5.93
N ARG A 93 18.38 11.40 -4.93
CA ARG A 93 19.06 10.83 -3.76
C ARG A 93 18.11 9.98 -2.93
N PHE A 94 16.80 10.22 -2.99
CA PHE A 94 15.78 9.46 -2.28
C PHE A 94 15.49 8.11 -2.96
N GLN A 95 16.51 7.30 -3.22
CA GLN A 95 16.35 6.01 -3.91
C GLN A 95 15.32 5.10 -3.21
N TRP A 96 15.18 5.18 -1.89
CA TRP A 96 14.11 4.48 -1.18
C TRP A 96 12.72 4.92 -1.63
N ALA A 97 12.46 6.23 -1.77
CA ALA A 97 11.19 6.72 -2.30
C ALA A 97 10.93 6.24 -3.74
N GLY A 98 11.97 6.19 -4.58
CA GLY A 98 11.87 5.64 -5.93
C GLY A 98 11.48 4.15 -5.94
N LEU A 99 12.10 3.35 -5.06
CA LEU A 99 11.76 1.94 -4.88
C LEU A 99 10.36 1.76 -4.28
N ALA A 100 10.00 2.56 -3.28
CA ALA A 100 8.70 2.57 -2.63
C ALA A 100 7.57 2.89 -3.62
N ALA A 101 7.82 3.76 -4.62
CA ALA A 101 6.86 4.00 -5.70
C ALA A 101 6.52 2.71 -6.47
N PHE A 102 7.52 1.87 -6.77
CA PHE A 102 7.30 0.57 -7.42
C PHE A 102 6.67 -0.46 -6.49
N ALA A 103 7.09 -0.51 -5.22
CA ALA A 103 6.54 -1.43 -4.23
C ALA A 103 5.07 -1.14 -3.94
N SER A 104 4.71 0.11 -3.66
CA SER A 104 3.33 0.57 -3.48
C SER A 104 2.49 0.36 -4.75
N LYS A 105 3.08 0.56 -5.94
CA LYS A 105 2.44 0.20 -7.21
C LYS A 105 2.12 -1.29 -7.28
N GLN A 106 3.05 -2.15 -6.88
CA GLN A 106 2.86 -3.59 -6.86
C GLN A 106 1.74 -4.01 -5.90
N VAL A 107 1.65 -3.37 -4.72
CA VAL A 107 0.50 -3.51 -3.82
C VAL A 107 -0.80 -3.14 -4.53
N GLY A 108 -0.81 -2.03 -5.29
CA GLY A 108 -1.97 -1.60 -6.09
C GLY A 108 -2.44 -2.59 -7.14
N CYS A 109 -1.50 -3.18 -7.88
CA CYS A 109 -1.79 -4.27 -8.81
C CYS A 109 -2.47 -5.43 -8.08
N GLY A 110 -2.06 -5.67 -6.84
CA GLY A 110 -2.69 -6.68 -6.03
C GLY A 110 -4.08 -6.35 -5.56
N LEU A 111 -4.32 -5.13 -5.09
CA LEU A 111 -5.66 -4.68 -4.74
C LEU A 111 -6.64 -4.85 -5.92
N ILE A 112 -6.22 -4.51 -7.15
CA ILE A 112 -7.03 -4.74 -8.36
C ILE A 112 -7.32 -6.23 -8.58
N HIS A 113 -6.31 -7.08 -8.39
CA HIS A 113 -6.45 -8.53 -8.57
C HIS A 113 -7.42 -9.13 -7.53
N ALA A 114 -7.37 -8.70 -6.26
CA ALA A 114 -8.32 -9.10 -5.20
C ALA A 114 -9.74 -8.77 -5.60
N THR A 115 -9.98 -7.53 -6.03
CA THR A 115 -11.34 -7.11 -6.38
C THR A 115 -11.87 -7.94 -7.55
N LYS A 116 -11.04 -8.22 -8.56
CA LYS A 116 -11.43 -9.09 -9.69
C LYS A 116 -11.82 -10.49 -9.22
N LEU A 117 -11.00 -11.06 -8.35
CA LEU A 117 -11.20 -12.39 -7.77
C LEU A 117 -12.47 -12.46 -6.91
N GLN A 118 -12.69 -11.48 -6.03
CA GLN A 118 -13.88 -11.38 -5.20
C GLN A 118 -15.15 -11.28 -6.04
N ASN A 119 -15.13 -10.47 -7.11
CA ASN A 119 -16.22 -10.35 -8.06
C ASN A 119 -16.50 -11.66 -8.79
N GLY A 120 -15.45 -12.40 -9.19
CA GLY A 120 -15.58 -13.72 -9.80
C GLY A 120 -16.25 -14.74 -8.87
N ILE A 121 -15.81 -14.81 -7.62
CA ILE A 121 -16.40 -15.70 -6.61
C ILE A 121 -17.86 -15.31 -6.33
N ALA A 122 -18.17 -14.01 -6.22
CA ALA A 122 -19.53 -13.53 -6.00
C ALA A 122 -20.46 -13.85 -7.18
N ALA A 123 -19.98 -13.70 -8.42
CA ALA A 123 -20.73 -14.04 -9.62
C ALA A 123 -21.01 -15.55 -9.72
N GLU A 124 -20.02 -16.41 -9.41
CA GLU A 124 -20.22 -17.86 -9.35
C GLU A 124 -21.23 -18.25 -8.26
N LYS A 125 -21.13 -17.67 -7.06
CA LYS A 125 -22.07 -17.91 -5.97
C LYS A 125 -23.49 -17.52 -6.35
N GLU A 126 -23.65 -16.37 -7.01
CA GLU A 126 -24.94 -15.90 -7.49
C GLU A 126 -25.54 -16.83 -8.54
N ALA A 127 -24.73 -17.30 -9.49
CA ALA A 127 -25.16 -18.27 -10.50
C ALA A 127 -25.61 -19.59 -9.85
N HIS A 128 -24.87 -20.10 -8.86
CA HIS A 128 -25.27 -21.29 -8.11
C HIS A 128 -26.53 -21.08 -7.25
N ARG A 129 -26.72 -19.88 -6.68
CA ARG A 129 -27.97 -19.52 -6.00
C ARG A 129 -29.16 -19.59 -6.96
N LYS A 130 -29.05 -18.97 -8.14
CA LYS A 130 -30.07 -19.04 -9.18
C LYS A 130 -30.37 -20.49 -9.59
N LEU A 131 -29.35 -21.34 -9.72
CA LEU A 131 -29.53 -22.76 -10.03
C LEU A 131 -30.31 -23.50 -8.93
N ARG A 132 -30.03 -23.21 -7.65
CA ARG A 132 -30.75 -23.79 -6.50
C ARG A 132 -32.20 -23.31 -6.39
N GLU A 133 -32.45 -22.05 -6.70
CA GLU A 133 -33.79 -21.42 -6.64
C GLU A 133 -34.61 -21.66 -7.92
N ALA A 134 -33.97 -22.10 -9.00
CA ALA A 134 -34.62 -22.35 -10.27
C ALA A 134 -35.70 -23.44 -10.15
N PRO A 135 -36.86 -23.26 -10.81
CA PRO A 135 -37.82 -24.34 -10.97
C PRO A 135 -37.13 -25.54 -11.63
N SER A 136 -37.27 -26.71 -11.03
CA SER A 136 -36.74 -27.95 -11.59
C SER A 136 -37.89 -28.92 -11.88
N GLU A 137 -37.84 -29.53 -13.06
CA GLU A 137 -38.81 -30.54 -13.47
C GLU A 137 -38.40 -31.89 -12.87
N THR A 138 -39.22 -32.46 -11.99
CA THR A 138 -38.91 -33.77 -11.39
C THR A 138 -39.10 -34.85 -12.44
N LEU A 139 -38.01 -35.46 -12.90
CA LEU A 139 -37.98 -36.52 -13.91
C LEU A 139 -38.30 -37.90 -13.31
N PHE A 140 -37.91 -38.15 -12.06
CA PHE A 140 -38.17 -39.40 -11.34
C PHE A 140 -38.11 -39.19 -9.83
N GLU A 141 -39.05 -39.78 -9.08
CA GLU A 141 -39.07 -39.77 -7.62
C GLU A 141 -39.51 -41.15 -7.10
N GLY A 142 -38.61 -41.88 -6.44
CA GLY A 142 -38.85 -43.24 -5.95
C GLY A 142 -37.65 -43.85 -5.22
N LEU A 143 -37.88 -44.82 -4.32
CA LEU A 143 -36.82 -45.51 -3.52
C LEU A 143 -35.93 -44.56 -2.69
N GLY A 144 -36.41 -43.36 -2.34
CA GLY A 144 -35.65 -42.36 -1.61
C GLY A 144 -34.75 -41.46 -2.47
N PHE A 145 -34.84 -41.57 -3.81
CA PHE A 145 -34.08 -40.73 -4.74
C PHE A 145 -35.01 -39.83 -5.56
N LYS A 146 -34.58 -38.58 -5.78
CA LYS A 146 -35.26 -37.59 -6.62
C LYS A 146 -34.31 -37.10 -7.71
N PHE A 147 -34.66 -37.37 -8.96
CA PHE A 147 -33.99 -36.82 -10.15
C PHE A 147 -34.81 -35.66 -10.69
N SER A 148 -34.18 -34.50 -10.86
CA SER A 148 -34.82 -33.32 -11.43
C SER A 148 -33.97 -32.74 -12.57
N ARG A 149 -34.61 -32.13 -13.56
CA ARG A 149 -33.99 -31.43 -14.69
C ARG A 149 -34.12 -29.93 -14.48
N THR A 150 -32.99 -29.23 -14.50
CA THR A 150 -32.93 -27.76 -14.40
C THR A 150 -32.83 -27.15 -15.80
N ASP A 151 -33.21 -25.88 -15.95
CA ASP A 151 -33.12 -25.14 -17.22
C ASP A 151 -31.66 -25.14 -17.75
N PRO A 152 -31.40 -25.63 -18.99
CA PRO A 152 -30.08 -25.62 -19.61
C PRO A 152 -29.42 -24.24 -19.65
N LYS A 153 -30.19 -23.15 -19.75
CA LYS A 153 -29.64 -21.78 -19.75
C LYS A 153 -29.06 -21.38 -18.41
N ILE A 154 -29.68 -21.83 -17.31
CA ILE A 154 -29.18 -21.55 -15.96
C ILE A 154 -27.90 -22.37 -15.70
N GLN A 155 -27.84 -23.59 -16.25
CA GLN A 155 -26.60 -24.37 -16.22
C GLN A 155 -25.48 -23.69 -17.02
N GLU A 156 -25.78 -23.13 -18.20
CA GLU A 156 -24.82 -22.35 -19.00
C GLU A 156 -24.34 -21.09 -18.26
N GLU A 157 -25.22 -20.39 -17.54
CA GLU A 157 -24.83 -19.25 -16.67
C GLU A 157 -23.85 -19.67 -15.58
N VAL A 158 -24.09 -20.83 -14.94
CA VAL A 158 -23.18 -21.39 -13.93
C VAL A 158 -21.83 -21.77 -14.53
N ASP A 159 -21.84 -22.47 -15.67
CA ASP A 159 -20.62 -22.91 -16.34
C ASP A 159 -19.79 -21.69 -16.80
N LYS A 160 -20.45 -20.64 -17.29
CA LYS A 160 -19.82 -19.37 -17.63
C LYS A 160 -19.21 -18.70 -16.39
N ALA A 161 -19.98 -18.50 -15.32
CA ALA A 161 -19.50 -17.85 -14.10
C ALA A 161 -18.33 -18.62 -13.46
N ARG A 162 -18.39 -19.95 -13.50
CA ARG A 162 -17.31 -20.84 -13.06
C ARG A 162 -16.06 -20.71 -13.92
N SER A 163 -16.19 -20.56 -15.24
CA SER A 163 -15.06 -20.35 -16.14
C SER A 163 -14.39 -18.98 -15.96
N GLU A 164 -15.14 -17.98 -15.52
CA GLU A 164 -14.65 -16.62 -15.26
C GLU A 164 -14.08 -16.46 -13.83
N ASN A 165 -14.44 -17.34 -12.89
CA ASN A 165 -13.84 -17.39 -11.57
C ASN A 165 -12.44 -18.05 -11.65
N PRO A 166 -11.35 -17.32 -11.35
CA PRO A 166 -10.01 -17.90 -11.35
C PRO A 166 -9.79 -18.94 -10.22
N VAL A 167 -10.67 -19.01 -9.23
CA VAL A 167 -10.64 -20.00 -8.13
C VAL A 167 -12.02 -20.61 -7.93
N PRO A 168 -12.45 -21.56 -8.79
CA PRO A 168 -13.75 -22.20 -8.65
C PRO A 168 -13.86 -22.91 -7.29
N THR A 169 -14.60 -22.33 -6.35
CA THR A 169 -14.77 -22.94 -5.03
C THR A 169 -16.00 -23.83 -5.05
N THR A 170 -15.85 -25.10 -4.68
CA THR A 170 -16.98 -25.90 -4.20
C THR A 170 -17.49 -25.27 -2.92
N ASP A 171 -18.53 -24.43 -3.03
CA ASP A 171 -19.32 -23.72 -2.00
C ASP A 171 -19.08 -24.17 -0.54
N ILE A 172 -17.95 -23.80 0.08
CA ILE A 172 -17.75 -23.93 1.54
C ILE A 172 -18.33 -22.69 2.20
N THR A 173 -19.65 -22.54 2.10
CA THR A 173 -20.42 -21.57 2.87
C THR A 173 -20.80 -22.21 4.20
N PHE A 174 -20.22 -21.74 5.31
CA PHE A 174 -20.68 -22.10 6.65
C PHE A 174 -21.87 -21.22 7.03
N GLY A 175 -23.06 -21.82 7.15
CA GLY A 175 -24.28 -21.13 7.61
C GLY A 175 -24.79 -20.05 6.66
N ASP A 176 -25.47 -19.04 7.23
CA ASP A 176 -26.17 -17.97 6.48
C ASP A 176 -25.25 -16.81 6.04
N ASN A 177 -23.92 -16.98 6.04
CA ASN A 177 -23.00 -15.88 5.74
C ASN A 177 -23.03 -15.50 4.23
N PRO A 178 -23.25 -14.22 3.88
CA PRO A 178 -23.22 -13.77 2.48
C PRO A 178 -21.84 -13.93 1.82
N ARG A 179 -20.74 -13.97 2.58
CA ARG A 179 -19.38 -14.21 2.05
C ARG A 179 -18.88 -15.63 2.34
N SER A 180 -18.23 -16.26 1.35
CA SER A 180 -17.51 -17.53 1.58
C SER A 180 -16.31 -17.33 2.51
N LEU A 181 -15.80 -18.41 3.12
CA LEU A 181 -14.59 -18.34 3.94
C LEU A 181 -13.42 -17.74 3.13
N VAL A 182 -13.24 -18.19 1.88
CA VAL A 182 -12.21 -17.67 0.97
C VAL A 182 -12.37 -16.17 0.73
N GLN A 183 -13.60 -15.66 0.56
CA GLN A 183 -13.83 -14.23 0.39
C GLN A 183 -13.40 -13.43 1.62
N GLN A 184 -13.69 -13.92 2.82
CA GLN A 184 -13.32 -13.26 4.08
C GLN A 184 -11.79 -13.19 4.24
N GLU A 185 -11.08 -14.27 3.93
CA GLU A 185 -9.61 -14.28 3.95
C GLU A 185 -9.01 -13.28 2.95
N LEU A 186 -9.62 -13.19 1.76
CA LEU A 186 -9.20 -12.22 0.73
C LEU A 186 -9.48 -10.78 1.14
N ASP A 187 -10.63 -10.50 1.76
CA ASP A 187 -10.93 -9.18 2.34
C ASP A 187 -9.89 -8.79 3.37
N TYR A 188 -9.59 -9.72 4.29
CA TYR A 188 -8.65 -9.47 5.36
C TYR A 188 -7.24 -9.17 4.83
N VAL A 189 -6.73 -9.95 3.87
CA VAL A 189 -5.44 -9.65 3.24
C VAL A 189 -5.48 -8.31 2.49
N TYR A 190 -6.56 -8.04 1.74
CA TYR A 190 -6.73 -6.79 1.02
C TYR A 190 -6.67 -5.57 1.94
N GLU A 191 -7.37 -5.63 3.08
CA GLU A 191 -7.39 -4.59 4.10
C GLU A 191 -6.02 -4.40 4.74
N MET A 192 -5.34 -5.49 5.13
CA MET A 192 -4.00 -5.42 5.75
C MET A 192 -2.97 -4.81 4.80
N LEU A 193 -3.02 -5.11 3.50
CA LEU A 193 -2.15 -4.50 2.50
C LEU A 193 -2.43 -3.00 2.31
N ALA A 194 -3.71 -2.63 2.23
CA ALA A 194 -4.13 -1.25 2.13
C ALA A 194 -3.74 -0.43 3.37
N LEU A 195 -3.90 -1.02 4.56
CA LEU A 195 -3.52 -0.45 5.85
C LEU A 195 -2.01 -0.25 5.93
N GLY A 196 -1.23 -1.31 5.70
CA GLY A 196 0.23 -1.27 5.74
C GLY A 196 0.79 -0.21 4.79
N ASN A 197 0.34 -0.18 3.54
CA ASN A 197 0.83 0.81 2.57
C ASN A 197 0.48 2.26 2.96
N THR A 198 -0.72 2.49 3.49
CA THR A 198 -1.14 3.83 3.94
C THR A 198 -0.31 4.29 5.14
N SER A 199 -0.13 3.43 6.14
CA SER A 199 0.67 3.76 7.33
C SER A 199 2.14 3.99 7.00
N LEU A 200 2.73 3.19 6.10
CA LEU A 200 4.10 3.42 5.64
C LEU A 200 4.25 4.77 4.96
N PHE A 201 3.32 5.14 4.10
CA PHE A 201 3.33 6.44 3.46
C PHE A 201 3.24 7.60 4.46
N LEU A 202 2.31 7.50 5.42
CA LEU A 202 2.14 8.50 6.48
C LEU A 202 3.36 8.59 7.41
N ASP A 203 4.21 7.56 7.46
CA ASP A 203 5.45 7.58 8.22
C ASP A 203 6.63 8.13 7.40
N VAL A 204 6.90 7.55 6.24
CA VAL A 204 8.13 7.74 5.47
C VAL A 204 8.12 9.05 4.66
N TYR A 205 6.97 9.45 4.11
CA TYR A 205 6.89 10.65 3.28
C TYR A 205 7.20 11.95 4.05
N PRO A 206 6.61 12.21 5.25
CA PRO A 206 6.94 13.39 6.04
C PRO A 206 8.42 13.49 6.40
N LEU A 207 9.08 12.36 6.66
CA LEU A 207 10.51 12.31 6.96
C LEU A 207 11.32 12.84 5.77
N HIS A 208 11.09 12.30 4.57
CA HIS A 208 11.78 12.76 3.37
C HIS A 208 11.50 14.23 3.05
N ARG A 209 10.24 14.67 3.20
CA ARG A 209 9.87 16.07 3.00
C ARG A 209 10.56 17.01 3.98
N PHE A 210 10.63 16.63 5.26
CA PHE A 210 11.38 17.40 6.25
C PHE A 210 12.83 17.54 5.81
N PHE A 211 13.52 16.43 5.51
CA PHE A 211 14.91 16.45 5.10
C PHE A 211 15.12 17.29 3.83
N MET A 212 14.28 17.10 2.82
CA MET A 212 14.39 17.81 1.55
C MET A 212 14.31 19.33 1.71
N VAL A 213 13.51 19.81 2.67
CA VAL A 213 13.28 21.25 2.89
C VAL A 213 14.23 21.85 3.93
N ARG A 214 14.67 21.08 4.93
CA ARG A 214 15.41 21.58 6.10
C ARG A 214 16.83 21.02 6.25
N GLY A 215 17.14 19.93 5.58
CA GLY A 215 18.40 19.19 5.71
C GLY A 215 18.50 18.35 7.00
N TYR A 216 19.55 17.55 7.08
CA TYR A 216 19.75 16.61 8.19
C TYR A 216 19.90 17.29 9.55
N LYS A 217 20.72 18.35 9.65
CA LYS A 217 21.01 19.01 10.94
C LYS A 217 19.78 19.55 11.66
N ASP A 218 18.79 20.05 10.92
CA ASP A 218 17.53 20.50 11.50
C ASP A 218 16.63 19.31 11.83
N MET A 219 16.63 18.28 10.99
CA MET A 219 15.87 17.05 11.24
C MET A 219 16.35 16.35 12.51
N GLU A 220 17.65 16.15 12.67
CA GLU A 220 18.26 15.48 13.81
C GLU A 220 17.80 16.10 15.15
N LYS A 221 17.77 17.43 15.21
CA LYS A 221 17.29 18.18 16.39
C LYS A 221 15.80 17.96 16.64
N CYS A 222 15.00 17.86 15.58
CA CYS A 222 13.55 17.81 15.67
C CYS A 222 12.97 16.39 15.75
N LEU A 223 13.69 15.36 15.30
CA LEU A 223 13.13 14.03 15.09
C LEU A 223 12.52 13.43 16.36
N ARG A 224 13.15 13.65 17.52
CA ARG A 224 12.65 13.16 18.82
C ARG A 224 11.31 13.77 19.24
N SER A 225 11.00 14.99 18.79
CA SER A 225 9.71 15.65 19.09
C SER A 225 8.56 15.20 18.19
N ARG A 226 8.84 14.39 17.15
CA ARG A 226 7.81 13.96 16.19
C ARG A 226 6.65 13.23 16.87
N GLY A 227 6.91 12.42 17.89
CA GLY A 227 5.86 11.74 18.66
C GLY A 227 4.88 12.69 19.38
N GLU A 228 5.26 13.94 19.65
CA GLU A 228 4.42 14.90 20.38
C GLU A 228 3.17 15.33 19.60
N ILE A 229 3.15 15.11 18.28
CA ILE A 229 2.00 15.45 17.43
C ILE A 229 1.05 14.27 17.23
N ALA A 230 1.26 13.11 17.86
CA ALA A 230 0.48 11.88 17.63
C ALA A 230 -1.04 12.05 17.71
N LYS A 231 -1.53 12.97 18.56
CA LYS A 231 -2.96 13.26 18.72
C LYS A 231 -3.59 14.07 17.57
N ASP A 232 -2.75 14.73 16.76
CA ASP A 232 -3.16 15.66 15.71
C ASP A 232 -3.09 15.02 14.31
N VAL A 233 -2.72 13.74 14.19
CA VAL A 233 -2.35 13.09 12.92
C VAL A 233 -3.17 11.83 12.67
N MET A 234 -3.27 11.44 11.40
CA MET A 234 -3.80 10.14 11.01
C MET A 234 -2.74 9.06 11.25
N TRP A 235 -3.04 8.09 12.10
CA TRP A 235 -2.15 6.96 12.34
C TRP A 235 -2.92 5.65 12.51
N PRO A 236 -3.26 4.97 11.40
CA PRO A 236 -4.16 3.81 11.39
C PRO A 236 -3.69 2.58 12.14
N ILE A 237 -2.41 2.53 12.53
CA ILE A 237 -1.79 1.39 13.22
C ILE A 237 -1.38 1.74 14.66
N GLY A 238 -1.94 2.81 15.23
CA GLY A 238 -1.54 3.36 16.54
C GLY A 238 -1.61 2.40 17.71
N ASP A 239 -2.52 1.42 17.67
CA ASP A 239 -2.65 0.40 18.70
C ASP A 239 -1.51 -0.63 18.68
N ARG A 240 -0.82 -0.77 17.53
CA ARG A 240 0.27 -1.73 17.32
C ARG A 240 1.64 -1.07 17.31
N VAL A 241 1.72 0.16 16.79
CA VAL A 241 2.97 0.89 16.59
C VAL A 241 2.79 2.33 17.06
N ALA A 242 3.63 2.78 17.99
CA ALA A 242 3.59 4.17 18.46
C ALA A 242 4.02 5.14 17.33
N PHE A 243 3.27 6.23 17.18
CA PHE A 243 3.57 7.25 16.17
C PHE A 243 4.86 8.02 16.50
N GLY A 244 5.67 8.31 15.48
CA GLY A 244 6.75 9.29 15.56
C GLY A 244 7.94 8.88 16.44
N VAL A 245 8.11 7.59 16.71
CA VAL A 245 9.28 7.06 17.43
C VAL A 245 10.54 7.34 16.62
N ALA A 246 11.51 8.00 17.26
CA ALA A 246 12.78 8.37 16.64
C ALA A 246 13.76 7.19 16.63
N HIS A 247 13.47 6.18 15.80
CA HIS A 247 14.33 5.02 15.60
C HIS A 247 15.71 5.44 15.05
N LYS A 248 16.75 4.70 15.45
CA LYS A 248 18.15 4.96 15.07
C LYS A 248 18.31 4.93 13.54
N GLU A 249 17.64 3.99 12.90
CA GLU A 249 17.63 3.80 11.46
C GLU A 249 17.18 5.05 10.70
N ILE A 250 16.25 5.85 11.26
CA ILE A 250 15.81 7.10 10.64
C ILE A 250 16.96 8.12 10.62
N PHE A 251 17.68 8.28 11.74
CA PHE A 251 18.85 9.17 11.79
C PHE A 251 19.91 8.72 10.77
N GLU A 252 20.24 7.42 10.78
CA GLU A 252 21.25 6.83 9.89
C GLU A 252 20.87 6.97 8.42
N THR A 253 19.58 6.84 8.06
CA THR A 253 19.12 7.09 6.69
C THR A 253 19.48 8.50 6.23
N PHE A 254 19.05 9.52 6.97
CA PHE A 254 19.16 10.88 6.49
C PHE A 254 20.58 11.44 6.64
N GLU A 255 21.35 10.96 7.61
CA GLU A 255 22.79 11.21 7.67
C GLU A 255 23.50 10.64 6.44
N ALA A 256 23.19 9.39 6.06
CA ALA A 256 23.78 8.76 4.89
C ALA A 256 23.39 9.47 3.59
N ILE A 257 22.15 9.97 3.45
CA ILE A 257 21.75 10.79 2.30
C ILE A 257 22.54 12.10 2.25
N ASP A 258 22.74 12.77 3.38
CA ASP A 258 23.50 14.03 3.48
C ASP A 258 24.98 13.81 3.11
N ALA A 259 25.56 12.69 3.54
CA ALA A 259 26.93 12.28 3.23
C ALA A 259 27.12 11.71 1.81
N GLY A 260 26.04 11.47 1.06
CA GLY A 260 26.09 10.87 -0.29
C GLY A 260 26.18 9.33 -0.31
N ASN A 261 26.05 8.66 0.84
CA ASN A 261 26.07 7.21 0.99
C ASN A 261 24.67 6.61 0.72
N ILE A 262 24.20 6.74 -0.52
CA ILE A 262 22.79 6.44 -0.87
C ILE A 262 22.42 4.97 -0.65
N ALA A 263 23.32 4.02 -0.95
CA ALA A 263 23.05 2.60 -0.75
C ALA A 263 22.81 2.25 0.74
N ASP A 264 23.61 2.83 1.63
CA ASP A 264 23.45 2.63 3.07
C ASP A 264 22.15 3.28 3.55
N SER A 265 21.82 4.47 3.05
CA SER A 265 20.56 5.15 3.40
C SER A 265 19.32 4.30 3.09
N VAL A 266 19.36 3.58 1.97
CA VAL A 266 18.31 2.66 1.54
C VAL A 266 18.23 1.46 2.49
N ASN A 267 19.35 0.89 2.90
CA ASN A 267 19.37 -0.24 3.84
C ASN A 267 18.78 0.17 5.20
N TYR A 268 19.13 1.34 5.72
CA TYR A 268 18.61 1.85 6.98
C TYR A 268 17.11 2.13 6.90
N MET A 269 16.63 2.77 5.82
CA MET A 269 15.20 3.06 5.68
C MET A 269 14.39 1.76 5.48
N ALA A 270 14.95 0.79 4.75
CA ALA A 270 14.36 -0.54 4.64
C ALA A 270 14.20 -1.21 6.01
N ALA A 271 15.23 -1.15 6.86
CA ALA A 271 15.16 -1.70 8.21
C ALA A 271 14.08 -0.99 9.04
N HIS A 272 14.03 0.35 9.01
CA HIS A 272 12.97 1.10 9.68
C HIS A 272 11.58 0.68 9.22
N GLU A 273 11.34 0.68 7.92
CA GLU A 273 10.03 0.35 7.34
C GLU A 273 9.61 -1.10 7.64
N GLN A 274 10.50 -2.05 7.36
CA GLN A 274 10.16 -3.48 7.35
C GLN A 274 10.20 -4.12 8.74
N ILE A 275 10.99 -3.56 9.66
CA ILE A 275 11.23 -4.12 10.99
C ILE A 275 10.53 -3.28 12.06
N ASN A 276 10.66 -1.96 12.04
CA ASN A 276 10.12 -1.13 13.12
C ASN A 276 8.63 -0.82 12.91
N ILE A 277 8.17 -0.76 11.65
CA ILE A 277 6.78 -0.47 11.32
C ILE A 277 6.01 -1.72 10.91
N LEU A 278 6.34 -2.35 9.77
CA LEU A 278 5.53 -3.45 9.22
C LEU A 278 5.52 -4.72 10.07
N GLN A 279 6.63 -5.04 10.73
CA GLN A 279 6.71 -6.26 11.54
C GLN A 279 5.64 -6.27 12.65
N PRO A 280 5.61 -5.29 13.58
CA PRO A 280 4.56 -5.22 14.60
C PRO A 280 3.18 -4.83 14.05
N ALA A 281 3.11 -4.04 12.97
CA ALA A 281 1.82 -3.61 12.44
C ALA A 281 1.03 -4.72 11.74
N MET A 282 1.73 -5.69 11.13
CA MET A 282 1.10 -6.63 10.19
C MET A 282 1.70 -8.04 10.25
N TYR A 283 3.02 -8.20 10.28
CA TYR A 283 3.63 -9.53 10.18
C TYR A 283 3.67 -10.33 11.51
N GLU A 284 3.45 -9.68 12.65
CA GLU A 284 3.23 -10.33 13.95
C GLU A 284 1.77 -10.73 14.17
N ASP A 285 0.85 -10.27 13.33
CA ASP A 285 -0.51 -10.78 13.31
C ASP A 285 -0.49 -12.23 12.80
N VAL A 286 -0.84 -13.18 13.68
CA VAL A 286 -0.77 -14.62 13.41
C VAL A 286 -1.68 -15.01 12.24
N HIS A 287 -2.85 -14.38 12.13
CA HIS A 287 -3.80 -14.68 11.07
C HIS A 287 -3.23 -14.20 9.74
N PHE A 288 -2.80 -12.94 9.64
CA PHE A 288 -2.18 -12.42 8.44
C PHE A 288 -0.94 -13.23 8.05
N ALA A 289 -0.02 -13.44 8.98
CA ALA A 289 1.20 -14.20 8.77
C ALA A 289 0.93 -15.61 8.26
N SER A 290 -0.14 -16.28 8.71
CA SER A 290 -0.52 -17.61 8.21
C SER A 290 -0.95 -17.58 6.75
N LEU A 291 -1.68 -16.55 6.32
CA LEU A 291 -2.19 -16.40 4.96
C LEU A 291 -1.09 -16.10 3.95
N ILE A 292 -0.07 -15.33 4.35
CA ILE A 292 1.06 -14.99 3.48
C ILE A 292 2.25 -15.95 3.58
N ARG A 293 2.24 -16.88 4.55
CA ARG A 293 3.26 -17.93 4.73
C ARG A 293 3.06 -19.11 3.78
N GLY A 294 1.84 -19.33 3.31
CA GLY A 294 1.49 -20.61 2.69
C GLY A 294 2.36 -20.94 1.49
N THR A 295 2.86 -22.15 1.55
CA THR A 295 3.60 -22.81 0.49
C THR A 295 2.76 -22.82 -0.79
N HIS A 296 3.41 -22.80 -1.95
CA HIS A 296 2.81 -22.75 -3.29
C HIS A 296 1.84 -23.94 -3.65
N ALA A 297 1.35 -24.71 -2.68
CA ALA A 297 0.72 -26.02 -2.85
C ALA A 297 -0.66 -26.22 -2.17
N SER A 298 -1.32 -25.18 -1.64
CA SER A 298 -2.70 -25.31 -1.13
C SER A 298 -3.62 -24.22 -1.70
N ASP A 299 -4.81 -24.63 -2.17
CA ASP A 299 -5.68 -23.90 -3.11
C ASP A 299 -6.23 -22.55 -2.65
N ILE A 300 -6.12 -22.19 -1.36
CA ILE A 300 -6.52 -20.86 -0.85
C ILE A 300 -5.33 -19.87 -0.88
N VAL A 301 -4.10 -20.36 -0.73
CA VAL A 301 -2.91 -19.50 -0.61
C VAL A 301 -2.27 -19.18 -1.97
N SER A 302 -2.42 -20.06 -2.97
CA SER A 302 -2.05 -19.73 -4.36
C SER A 302 -2.74 -18.42 -4.82
N VAL A 303 -3.95 -18.20 -4.34
CA VAL A 303 -4.79 -17.04 -4.59
C VAL A 303 -4.18 -15.75 -4.01
N VAL A 304 -3.65 -15.81 -2.78
CA VAL A 304 -2.97 -14.69 -2.12
C VAL A 304 -1.59 -14.42 -2.73
N THR A 305 -0.90 -15.46 -3.22
CA THR A 305 0.36 -15.23 -3.95
C THR A 305 0.13 -14.48 -5.26
N GLY A 306 -0.95 -14.80 -5.98
CA GLY A 306 -1.34 -14.08 -7.19
C GLY A 306 -1.94 -12.70 -6.91
N LEU A 307 -2.50 -12.53 -5.71
CA LEU A 307 -2.91 -11.24 -5.20
C LEU A 307 -1.73 -10.28 -5.14
N LEU A 308 -0.56 -10.63 -4.60
CA LEU A 308 0.55 -9.65 -4.50
C LEU A 308 1.26 -9.35 -5.83
N SER A 309 1.27 -10.29 -6.76
CA SER A 309 1.95 -10.14 -8.05
C SER A 309 1.04 -9.57 -9.14
N GLY A 310 -0.29 -9.65 -8.99
CA GLY A 310 -1.27 -9.35 -10.04
C GLY A 310 -1.36 -10.42 -11.14
N VAL A 311 -0.75 -11.60 -10.92
CA VAL A 311 -0.58 -12.71 -11.89
C VAL A 311 -0.67 -14.04 -11.13
N PRO A 312 -1.06 -15.19 -11.73
CA PRO A 312 -0.92 -16.50 -11.08
C PRO A 312 0.55 -16.98 -10.87
N GLU A 313 1.51 -16.08 -10.70
CA GLU A 313 2.93 -16.34 -10.45
C GLU A 313 3.32 -15.83 -9.05
N GLY A 314 4.43 -16.35 -8.49
CA GLY A 314 4.88 -16.04 -7.13
C GLY A 314 5.12 -14.55 -6.83
N ILE A 315 5.33 -14.24 -5.55
CA ILE A 315 5.53 -12.85 -5.06
C ILE A 315 6.73 -12.21 -5.78
N GLN A 316 6.50 -11.05 -6.39
CA GLN A 316 7.50 -10.35 -7.19
C GLN A 316 7.34 -8.84 -7.10
N LEU A 317 8.45 -8.13 -7.27
CA LEU A 317 8.48 -6.70 -7.49
C LEU A 317 8.87 -6.40 -8.93
N THR A 318 8.09 -5.54 -9.58
CA THR A 318 8.37 -5.08 -10.95
C THR A 318 8.74 -3.60 -10.97
N LEU A 319 9.98 -3.29 -11.38
CA LEU A 319 10.53 -1.94 -11.55
C LEU A 319 10.10 -1.31 -12.90
N ALA A 320 8.80 -1.34 -13.17
CA ALA A 320 8.15 -0.76 -14.35
C ALA A 320 6.79 -0.16 -13.96
N SER A 321 6.24 0.72 -14.80
CA SER A 321 4.93 1.34 -14.57
C SER A 321 3.76 0.38 -14.78
N GLN A 322 3.97 -0.80 -15.35
CA GLN A 322 2.93 -1.83 -15.52
C GLN A 322 2.96 -2.82 -14.35
N CYS A 323 1.85 -3.54 -14.15
CA CYS A 323 1.81 -4.65 -13.20
C CYS A 323 2.70 -5.83 -13.61
N LYS A 324 3.07 -5.91 -14.90
CA LYS A 324 3.95 -6.94 -15.47
C LYS A 324 5.09 -6.29 -16.24
N ALA A 325 6.30 -6.81 -16.06
CA ALA A 325 7.41 -6.61 -16.99
C ALA A 325 7.88 -7.99 -17.48
N SER A 326 8.39 -8.07 -18.71
CA SER A 326 8.91 -9.31 -19.30
C SER A 326 10.44 -9.36 -19.31
N ASP A 327 11.11 -8.45 -18.62
CA ASP A 327 12.56 -8.25 -18.72
C ASP A 327 13.26 -8.27 -17.34
N ASN A 328 14.52 -7.82 -17.31
CA ASN A 328 15.39 -7.79 -16.13
C ASN A 328 14.95 -6.80 -15.03
N ARG A 329 13.78 -6.15 -15.16
CA ARG A 329 13.20 -5.25 -14.14
C ARG A 329 12.33 -5.99 -13.12
N ARG A 330 12.29 -7.32 -13.16
CA ARG A 330 11.61 -8.17 -12.17
C ARG A 330 12.58 -8.63 -11.09
N VAL A 331 12.10 -8.63 -9.85
CA VAL A 331 12.78 -9.23 -8.71
C VAL A 331 11.79 -10.18 -8.03
N SER A 332 12.11 -11.47 -8.01
CA SER A 332 11.26 -12.49 -7.36
C SER A 332 11.62 -12.64 -5.88
N PHE A 333 10.61 -12.95 -5.07
CA PHE A 333 10.80 -13.23 -3.63
C PHE A 333 11.61 -14.50 -3.40
N SER A 334 11.18 -15.63 -3.97
CA SER A 334 11.92 -16.88 -3.90
C SER A 334 11.41 -17.85 -4.95
N ASN A 335 12.27 -18.78 -5.36
CA ASN A 335 11.88 -19.96 -6.13
C ASN A 335 11.64 -21.18 -5.22
N ASN A 336 11.83 -21.03 -3.90
CA ASN A 336 11.63 -22.09 -2.92
C ASN A 336 10.14 -22.16 -2.50
N PRO A 337 9.47 -23.31 -2.67
CA PRO A 337 8.08 -23.51 -2.25
C PRO A 337 7.84 -23.30 -0.75
N LEU A 338 8.89 -23.38 0.08
CA LEU A 338 8.86 -23.20 1.53
C LEU A 338 9.24 -21.77 1.99
N ALA A 339 9.46 -20.85 1.04
CA ALA A 339 9.78 -19.47 1.38
C ALA A 339 8.59 -18.80 2.09
N ASN A 340 8.89 -17.92 3.03
CA ASN A 340 7.89 -17.29 3.89
C ASN A 340 8.08 -15.77 3.91
N LEU A 341 7.14 -15.02 3.32
CA LEU A 341 7.19 -13.56 3.33
C LEU A 341 7.01 -12.96 4.74
N ALA A 342 6.35 -13.68 5.64
CA ALA A 342 6.23 -13.27 7.03
C ALA A 342 7.55 -13.41 7.80
N ASP A 343 8.48 -14.25 7.32
CA ASP A 343 9.80 -14.35 7.90
C ASP A 343 10.60 -13.06 7.64
N LYS A 344 10.93 -12.38 8.73
CA LYS A 344 11.65 -11.11 8.72
C LYS A 344 12.96 -11.17 7.92
N SER A 345 13.74 -12.24 8.07
CA SER A 345 15.05 -12.37 7.42
C SER A 345 14.91 -12.58 5.92
N GLN A 346 14.02 -13.48 5.50
CA GLN A 346 13.73 -13.73 4.08
C GLN A 346 13.14 -12.49 3.39
N ARG A 347 12.23 -11.79 4.07
CA ARG A 347 11.65 -10.54 3.56
C ARG A 347 12.70 -9.45 3.40
N MET A 348 13.56 -9.25 4.40
CA MET A 348 14.64 -8.28 4.31
C MET A 348 15.61 -8.62 3.18
N GLU A 349 15.96 -9.89 2.97
CA GLU A 349 16.79 -10.29 1.83
C GLU A 349 16.15 -9.89 0.51
N PHE A 350 14.85 -10.17 0.33
CA PHE A 350 14.11 -9.77 -0.87
C PHE A 350 14.10 -8.26 -1.09
N VAL A 351 13.82 -7.47 -0.05
CA VAL A 351 13.79 -6.01 -0.09
C VAL A 351 15.16 -5.44 -0.48
N LEU A 352 16.23 -5.95 0.12
CA LEU A 352 17.59 -5.49 -0.17
C LEU A 352 18.06 -5.89 -1.57
N ARG A 353 17.66 -7.07 -2.07
CA ARG A 353 17.90 -7.45 -3.48
C ARG A 353 17.16 -6.52 -4.44
N ALA A 354 15.91 -6.14 -4.13
CA ALA A 354 15.15 -5.18 -4.92
C ALA A 354 15.81 -3.79 -4.96
N ALA A 355 16.29 -3.31 -3.80
CA ALA A 355 17.06 -2.07 -3.71
C ALA A 355 18.36 -2.12 -4.53
N ALA A 356 19.13 -3.21 -4.42
CA ALA A 356 20.35 -3.41 -5.19
C ALA A 356 20.08 -3.43 -6.70
N GLN A 357 19.00 -4.08 -7.14
CA GLN A 357 18.58 -4.09 -8.55
C GLN A 357 18.20 -2.70 -9.03
N PHE A 358 17.41 -1.95 -8.26
CA PHE A 358 17.05 -0.57 -8.60
C PHE A 358 18.29 0.31 -8.77
N ASN A 359 19.23 0.25 -7.80
CA ASN A 359 20.49 0.99 -7.89
C ASN A 359 21.36 0.56 -9.09
N SER A 360 21.39 -0.75 -9.41
CA SER A 360 22.11 -1.27 -10.57
C SER A 360 21.55 -0.71 -11.88
N LEU A 361 20.23 -0.73 -12.04
CA LEU A 361 19.54 -0.21 -13.23
C LEU A 361 19.73 1.30 -13.39
N LEU A 362 19.92 2.06 -12.31
CA LEU A 362 20.24 3.49 -12.37
C LEU A 362 21.65 3.79 -12.91
N LYS A 363 22.59 2.83 -12.86
CA LYS A 363 23.97 3.02 -13.33
C LYS A 363 24.12 2.92 -14.85
N ASN A 364 23.22 2.21 -15.53
CA ASN A 364 23.23 2.10 -16.99
C ASN A 364 22.28 3.16 -17.61
N PRO A 365 22.74 3.98 -18.58
CA PRO A 365 21.93 5.07 -19.15
C PRO A 365 20.60 4.64 -19.76
N THR A 366 20.57 3.49 -20.44
CA THR A 366 19.37 2.97 -21.09
C THR A 366 18.32 2.55 -20.07
N THR A 367 18.71 1.73 -19.09
CA THR A 367 17.79 1.28 -18.04
C THR A 367 17.41 2.42 -17.10
N LYS A 368 18.30 3.39 -16.86
CA LYS A 368 17.98 4.60 -16.10
C LYS A 368 16.87 5.39 -16.76
N SER A 369 16.95 5.61 -18.08
CA SER A 369 15.90 6.31 -18.84
C SER A 369 14.56 5.57 -18.76
N GLN A 370 14.57 4.24 -18.90
CA GLN A 370 13.37 3.41 -18.75
C GLN A 370 12.76 3.49 -17.35
N LEU A 371 13.59 3.48 -16.29
CA LEU A 371 13.15 3.67 -14.91
C LEU A 371 12.55 5.07 -14.71
N GLN A 372 13.21 6.12 -15.21
CA GLN A 372 12.71 7.49 -15.12
C GLN A 372 11.36 7.65 -15.83
N SER A 373 11.19 7.06 -17.01
CA SER A 373 9.90 7.03 -17.70
C SER A 373 8.85 6.30 -16.87
N SER A 374 9.19 5.14 -16.30
CA SER A 374 8.26 4.36 -15.47
C SER A 374 7.84 5.13 -14.21
N ILE A 375 8.79 5.79 -13.53
CA ILE A 375 8.48 6.63 -12.36
C ILE A 375 7.65 7.84 -12.77
N THR A 376 7.91 8.45 -13.92
CA THR A 376 7.10 9.55 -14.46
C THR A 376 5.66 9.11 -14.74
N ASP A 377 5.46 7.93 -15.32
CA ASP A 377 4.13 7.37 -15.53
C ASP A 377 3.40 7.15 -14.19
N ILE A 378 4.10 6.60 -13.19
CA ILE A 378 3.55 6.42 -11.83
C ILE A 378 3.19 7.78 -11.21
N ALA A 379 4.06 8.78 -11.32
CA ALA A 379 3.87 10.14 -10.82
C ALA A 379 2.62 10.81 -11.41
N ASN A 380 2.31 10.49 -12.67
CA ASN A 380 1.14 10.97 -13.40
C ASN A 380 -0.13 10.13 -13.14
N GLY A 381 -0.08 9.12 -12.25
CA GLY A 381 -1.20 8.25 -11.94
C GLY A 381 -1.46 7.14 -12.97
N ASN A 382 -0.56 6.95 -13.94
CA ASN A 382 -0.68 5.95 -15.00
C ASN A 382 -0.01 4.60 -14.66
N GLY A 383 0.56 4.48 -13.46
CA GLY A 383 1.40 3.35 -13.06
C GLY A 383 0.68 2.09 -12.55
N VAL A 384 -0.65 2.03 -12.55
CA VAL A 384 -1.38 0.82 -12.17
C VAL A 384 -2.24 0.42 -13.37
N ARG A 385 -1.61 -0.25 -14.35
CA ARG A 385 -2.21 -0.73 -15.59
C ARG A 385 -1.73 -2.13 -15.92
#